data_AF-T1CGD2-F1
#
_entry.id   AF-T1CGD2-F1
#
_cell.length_a   1.000
_cell.length_b   1.000
_cell.length_c   1.000
_cell.angle_alpha   90.00
_cell.angle_beta   90.00
_cell.angle_gamma   90.00
#
_symmetry.space_group_name_H-M   'P 1'
#
loop_
_entity.id
_entity.type
_entity.pdbx_description
1 polymer ?
#
loop_
_entity_poly.entity_id
_entity_poly.type
_entity_poly.pdbx_seq_one_letter_code
_entity_poly.pdbx_strand_id
1 'polypeptide(L)' 'MFMSYSLTERKRIRKNFSNRPAVLRVPPLLKMQVDSYAQFL' A
#
# COMPACT_ATOMS: atom_id res chain seq x y z
N MET A 1 -12.43 -1.69 12.97
CA MET A 1 -11.27 -2.39 12.36
C MET A 1 -10.01 -1.83 13.01
N PHE A 2 -9.30 -2.60 13.83
CA PHE A 2 -8.11 -2.11 14.54
C PHE A 2 -6.93 -1.99 13.57
N MET A 3 -6.26 -0.82 13.54
CA MET A 3 -5.04 -0.63 12.75
C MET A 3 -3.87 -1.36 13.42
N SER A 4 -3.48 -2.50 12.84
CA SER A 4 -2.28 -3.24 13.22
C SER A 4 -1.07 -2.62 12.52
N TYR A 5 -0.15 -2.03 13.29
CA TYR A 5 1.10 -1.49 12.77
C TYR A 5 2.14 -2.61 12.56
N SER A 6 2.90 -2.53 11.47
CA SER A 6 4.06 -3.40 11.23
C SER A 6 5.20 -3.15 12.23
N LEU A 7 6.19 -4.05 12.25
CA LEU A 7 7.38 -3.92 13.10
C LEU A 7 8.14 -2.60 12.87
N THR A 8 8.22 -2.15 11.62
CA THR A 8 8.94 -0.92 11.24
C THR A 8 8.10 0.33 11.50
N GLU A 9 6.78 0.29 11.28
CA GLU A 9 5.89 1.41 11.59
C GLU A 9 5.82 1.70 13.10
N ARG A 10 5.83 0.67 13.94
CA ARG A 10 5.88 0.83 15.40
C ARG A 10 7.13 1.59 15.88
N LYS A 11 8.26 1.48 15.16
CA LYS A 11 9.48 2.22 15.49
C LYS A 11 9.37 3.72 15.23
N ARG A 12 8.52 4.15 14.29
CA ARG A 12 8.30 5.56 13.97
C ARG A 12 6.94 5.78 13.33
N ILE A 13 5.95 6.14 14.16
CA ILE A 13 4.59 6.43 13.71
C ILE A 13 4.54 7.81 13.05
N ARG A 14 4.13 7.87 11.79
CA ARG A 14 3.85 9.13 11.08
C ARG A 14 2.38 9.49 11.24
N LYS A 15 2.11 10.65 11.86
CA LYS A 15 0.74 11.18 11.98
C LYS A 15 0.17 11.49 10.58
N ASN A 16 -1.02 10.97 10.31
CA ASN A 16 -1.81 11.31 9.12
C ASN A 16 -2.87 12.36 9.52
N PHE A 17 -3.01 13.43 8.73
CA PHE A 17 -3.97 14.52 8.96
C PHE A 17 -5.23 14.40 8.09
N SER A 18 -5.35 13.33 7.31
CA SER A 18 -6.49 13.12 6.42
C SER A 18 -7.78 12.86 7.21
N ASN A 19 -8.87 13.53 6.84
CA ASN A 19 -10.18 13.34 7.45
C ASN A 19 -10.94 12.12 6.89
N ARG A 20 -10.54 11.62 5.71
CA ARG A 20 -11.17 10.49 5.03
C ARG A 20 -10.26 9.27 5.05
N PRO A 21 -10.79 8.06 5.32
CA PRO A 21 -10.03 6.83 5.18
C PRO A 21 -9.73 6.57 3.69
N ALA A 22 -8.63 5.86 3.43
CA ALA A 22 -8.37 5.34 2.09
C ALA A 22 -9.40 4.26 1.77
N VAL A 23 -10.17 4.45 0.68
CA VAL A 23 -11.20 3.49 0.24
C VAL A 23 -10.54 2.26 -0.41
N LEU A 24 -9.46 2.47 -1.15
CA LEU A 24 -8.71 1.42 -1.83
C LEU A 24 -7.24 1.48 -1.43
N ARG A 25 -6.61 0.31 -1.33
CA ARG A 25 -5.16 0.21 -1.14
C ARG A 25 -4.45 0.62 -2.44
N VAL A 26 -3.29 1.25 -2.30
CA VAL A 26 -2.41 1.57 -3.43
C VAL A 26 -2.00 0.27 -4.14
N PRO A 27 -2.23 0.14 -5.46
CA PRO A 27 -1.81 -1.03 -6.21
C PRO A 27 -0.27 -1.07 -6.36
N PRO A 28 0.32 -2.23 -6.72
CA PRO A 28 1.73 -2.30 -7.06
C PRO A 28 2.05 -1.35 -8.23
N LEU A 29 3.00 -0.43 -8.03
CA LEU A 29 3.29 0.64 -8.98
C LEU A 29 3.80 0.13 -10.34
N LEU A 30 4.40 -1.05 -10.36
CA LEU A 30 4.97 -1.68 -11.56
C LEU A 30 4.06 -2.78 -12.13
N LYS A 31 2.79 -2.85 -11.70
CA LYS A 31 1.87 -3.92 -12.11
C LYS A 31 1.77 -4.06 -13.63
N MET A 32 1.70 -2.95 -14.36
CA MET A 32 1.63 -2.96 -15.83
C MET A 32 2.83 -3.68 -16.47
N GLN A 33 4.05 -3.43 -15.98
CA GLN A 33 5.27 -4.01 -16.55
C GLN A 33 5.32 -5.53 -16.30
N VAL A 34 5.03 -5.95 -15.06
CA VAL A 34 5.03 -7.36 -14.67
C VAL A 34 3.93 -8.12 -15.42
N ASP A 35 2.71 -7.58 -15.44
CA ASP A 35 1.58 -8.21 -16.11
C ASP A 35 1.82 -8.30 -17.63
N SER A 36 2.38 -7.24 -18.25
CA SER A 36 2.70 -7.23 -19.68
C SER A 36 3.71 -8.31 -20.05
N TYR A 37 4.75 -8.51 -19.23
CA TYR A 37 5.75 -9.54 -19.49
C TYR A 37 5.20 -10.95 -19.25
N ALA A 38 4.38 -11.12 -18.21
CA ALA A 38 3.75 -12.40 -17.90
C ALA A 38 2.71 -12.83 -18.94
N GLN A 39 2.05 -11.91 -19.65
CA GLN A 39 1.13 -12.22 -20.74
C GLN A 39 1.84 -12.56 -22.06
N PHE A 40 3.07 -12.11 -22.23
CA PHE A 40 3.84 -12.35 -23.43
C PHE A 40 4.40 -13.79 -23.49
N LEU A 41 4.75 -14.36 -22.34
CA LEU A 41 5.26 -15.73 -22.20
C LEU A 41 4.13 -16.75 -22.05
#